data_AF-A0A842NEG9-F1
#
_entry.id   AF-A0A842NEG9-F1
#
_cell.length_a   1.000
_cell.length_b   1.000
_cell.length_c   1.000
_cell.angle_alpha   90.00
_cell.angle_beta   90.00
_cell.angle_gamma   90.00
#
_symmetry.space_group_name_H-M   'P 1'
#
loop_
_entity.id
_entity.type
_entity.pdbx_description
1 polymer ?
#
loop_
_entity_poly.entity_id
_entity_poly.type
_entity_poly.pdbx_seq_one_letter_code
_entity_poly.pdbx_strand_id
1 'polypeptide(L)'
;MTVTYFLAIDNYPFLQSIFPSFAHYVITLSVIAIPSLIIIGYVHWKRSGARKAEIDINYEVDPYRARTLVNSELILKINLNLIQLTTKLVSDEKLGPDEIQKIKALQNELETFIDERTLKNKLDLKYLRTETQEK
;
A
#
# COMPACT_ATOMS: atom_id res chain seq x y z
N MET A 1 -40.55 -7.22 -7.57
CA MET A 1 -40.30 -5.88 -8.15
C MET A 1 -41.57 -5.22 -8.69
N THR A 2 -42.52 -5.96 -9.29
CA THR A 2 -43.82 -5.40 -9.71
C THR A 2 -44.71 -5.00 -8.53
N VAL A 3 -44.77 -5.84 -7.49
CA VAL A 3 -45.52 -5.60 -6.25
C VAL A 3 -45.03 -4.33 -5.52
N THR A 4 -43.71 -4.11 -5.45
CA THR A 4 -43.12 -2.94 -4.80
C THR A 4 -43.42 -1.65 -5.55
N TYR A 5 -43.38 -1.66 -6.88
CA TYR A 5 -43.78 -0.49 -7.67
C TYR A 5 -45.27 -0.15 -7.45
N PHE A 6 -46.14 -1.17 -7.52
CA PHE A 6 -47.58 -1.00 -7.37
C PHE A 6 -47.98 -0.51 -5.97
N LEU A 7 -47.36 -1.04 -4.90
CA LEU A 7 -47.67 -0.62 -3.53
C LEU A 7 -47.02 0.70 -3.12
N ALA A 8 -45.77 0.96 -3.52
CA ALA A 8 -44.97 2.06 -2.96
C ALA A 8 -44.81 3.28 -3.89
N ILE A 9 -45.05 3.15 -5.20
CA ILE A 9 -44.79 4.22 -6.18
C ILE A 9 -46.09 4.70 -6.82
N ASP A 10 -46.95 3.77 -7.29
CA ASP A 10 -48.15 4.10 -8.06
C ASP A 10 -49.16 4.96 -7.29
N ASN A 11 -49.21 4.82 -5.95
CA ASN A 11 -50.10 5.56 -5.07
C ASN A 11 -49.53 6.90 -4.56
N TYR A 12 -48.31 7.27 -4.96
CA TYR A 12 -47.64 8.49 -4.52
C TYR A 12 -47.34 9.42 -5.71
N PRO A 13 -48.15 10.49 -5.91
CA PRO A 13 -48.04 11.36 -7.09
C PRO A 13 -46.65 11.97 -7.32
N PHE A 14 -45.94 12.29 -6.23
CA PHE A 14 -44.56 12.80 -6.30
C PHE A 14 -43.56 11.76 -6.84
N LEU A 15 -43.74 10.48 -6.50
CA LEU A 15 -42.84 9.42 -6.93
C LEU A 15 -43.18 8.97 -8.36
N GLN A 16 -44.46 9.01 -8.72
CA GLN A 16 -44.94 8.76 -10.08
C GLN A 16 -44.48 9.82 -11.09
N SER A 17 -44.30 11.08 -10.66
CA SER A 17 -43.74 12.13 -11.54
C SER A 17 -42.26 11.90 -11.87
N ILE A 18 -41.52 11.24 -10.98
CA ILE A 18 -40.10 10.87 -11.16
C ILE A 18 -39.97 9.53 -11.90
N PHE A 19 -40.87 8.58 -11.63
CA PHE A 19 -40.87 7.24 -12.20
C PHE A 19 -42.22 6.93 -12.88
N PRO A 20 -42.45 7.46 -14.10
CA PRO A 20 -43.76 7.42 -14.75
C PRO A 20 -44.18 6.03 -15.23
N SER A 21 -43.28 5.06 -15.28
CA SER A 21 -43.62 3.66 -15.51
C SER A 21 -42.70 2.71 -14.77
N PHE A 22 -43.15 1.45 -14.65
CA PHE A 22 -42.34 0.38 -14.06
C PHE A 22 -40.98 0.25 -14.74
N ALA A 23 -40.91 0.42 -16.07
CA ALA A 23 -39.65 0.35 -16.81
C ALA A 23 -38.68 1.48 -16.41
N HIS A 24 -39.17 2.72 -16.24
CA HIS A 24 -38.36 3.84 -15.78
C HIS A 24 -37.79 3.58 -14.39
N TYR A 25 -38.63 3.09 -13.46
CA TYR A 25 -38.19 2.71 -12.13
C TYR A 25 -37.08 1.65 -12.15
N VAL A 26 -37.26 0.57 -12.92
CA VAL A 26 -36.28 -0.52 -13.01
C VAL A 26 -34.95 -0.02 -13.59
N ILE A 27 -34.99 0.80 -14.63
CA ILE A 27 -33.78 1.35 -15.27
C ILE A 27 -33.04 2.26 -14.28
N THR A 28 -33.72 3.23 -13.68
CA THR A 28 -33.08 4.17 -12.74
C THR A 28 -32.50 3.43 -11.53
N LEU A 29 -33.25 2.48 -10.97
CA LEU A 29 -32.78 1.66 -9.86
C LEU A 29 -31.55 0.84 -10.28
N SER A 30 -31.54 0.23 -11.46
CA SER A 30 -30.41 -0.56 -11.94
C SER A 30 -29.16 0.31 -12.15
N VAL A 31 -29.34 1.51 -12.72
CA VAL A 31 -28.26 2.48 -12.97
C VAL A 31 -27.64 2.98 -11.66
N ILE A 32 -28.38 3.01 -10.56
CA ILE A 32 -27.83 3.41 -9.25
C ILE A 32 -27.30 2.20 -8.47
N ALA A 33 -28.08 1.11 -8.42
CA ALA A 33 -27.77 -0.06 -7.61
C ALA A 33 -26.56 -0.82 -8.13
N ILE A 34 -26.40 -0.97 -9.45
CA ILE A 34 -25.27 -1.72 -10.03
C ILE A 34 -23.94 -1.03 -9.74
N PRO A 35 -23.74 0.28 -10.04
CA PRO A 35 -22.52 0.98 -9.66
C PRO A 35 -22.28 0.98 -8.16
N SER A 36 -23.34 1.15 -7.34
CA SER A 36 -23.20 1.08 -5.88
C SER A 36 -22.67 -0.28 -5.42
N LEU A 37 -23.18 -1.39 -5.99
CA LEU A 37 -22.70 -2.73 -5.67
C LEU A 37 -21.24 -2.92 -6.08
N ILE A 38 -20.85 -2.41 -7.26
CA ILE A 38 -19.47 -2.48 -7.74
C ILE A 38 -18.54 -1.72 -6.78
N ILE A 39 -18.92 -0.52 -6.33
CA ILE A 39 -18.14 0.29 -5.39
C ILE A 39 -18.00 -0.44 -4.05
N ILE A 40 -19.11 -0.94 -3.49
CA ILE A 40 -19.10 -1.67 -2.22
C ILE A 40 -18.24 -2.93 -2.34
N GLY A 41 -18.39 -3.70 -3.42
CA GLY A 41 -17.59 -4.88 -3.72
C GLY A 41 -16.10 -4.55 -3.84
N TYR A 42 -15.76 -3.46 -4.54
CA TYR A 42 -14.38 -2.99 -4.66
C TYR A 42 -13.79 -2.55 -3.32
N VAL A 43 -14.53 -1.82 -2.50
CA VAL A 43 -14.09 -1.41 -1.15
C VAL A 43 -13.89 -2.63 -0.26
N HIS A 44 -14.80 -3.61 -0.33
CA HIS A 44 -14.69 -4.86 0.42
C HIS A 44 -13.46 -5.67 -0.01
N TRP A 45 -13.26 -5.87 -1.32
CA TRP A 45 -12.06 -6.51 -1.85
C TRP A 45 -10.78 -5.79 -1.41
N LYS A 46 -10.78 -4.45 -1.51
CA LYS A 46 -9.64 -3.59 -1.15
C LYS A 46 -9.25 -3.71 0.34
N ARG A 47 -10.21 -3.95 1.22
CA ARG A 47 -10.02 -4.10 2.67
C ARG A 47 -9.89 -5.56 3.13
N SER A 48 -10.05 -6.52 2.22
CA SER A 48 -10.01 -7.93 2.57
C SER A 48 -8.60 -8.39 2.91
N GLY A 49 -8.49 -9.36 3.83
CA GLY A 49 -7.22 -10.04 4.14
C GLY A 49 -6.64 -10.79 2.92
N ALA A 50 -7.49 -11.21 1.98
CA ALA A 50 -7.06 -11.85 0.74
C ALA A 50 -6.18 -10.92 -0.11
N ARG A 51 -6.53 -9.63 -0.20
CA ARG A 51 -5.69 -8.65 -0.91
C ARG A 51 -4.36 -8.41 -0.21
N LYS A 52 -4.32 -8.45 1.12
CA LYS A 52 -3.06 -8.38 1.87
C LYS A 52 -2.16 -9.57 1.50
N ALA A 53 -2.70 -10.79 1.57
CA ALA A 53 -1.95 -11.99 1.19
C ALA A 53 -1.46 -11.96 -0.27
N GLU A 54 -2.28 -11.48 -1.21
CA GLU A 54 -1.87 -11.29 -2.61
C GLU A 54 -0.70 -10.31 -2.73
N ILE A 55 -0.72 -9.21 -1.99
CA ILE A 55 0.38 -8.23 -1.96
C ILE A 55 1.64 -8.87 -1.37
N ASP A 56 1.52 -9.61 -0.27
CA ASP A 56 2.67 -10.27 0.38
C ASP A 56 3.30 -11.30 -0.58
N ILE A 57 2.48 -12.12 -1.24
CA ILE A 57 2.95 -13.04 -2.29
C ILE A 57 3.65 -12.29 -3.41
N ASN A 58 3.12 -11.15 -3.86
CA ASN A 58 3.76 -10.34 -4.89
C ASN A 58 5.18 -9.92 -4.51
N TYR A 59 5.45 -9.60 -3.24
CA TYR A 59 6.80 -9.30 -2.78
C TYR A 59 7.69 -10.55 -2.74
N GLU A 60 7.15 -11.73 -2.47
CA GLU A 60 7.91 -12.99 -2.47
C GLU A 60 8.26 -13.51 -3.87
N VAL A 61 7.37 -13.31 -4.84
CA VAL A 61 7.54 -13.84 -6.21
C VAL A 61 8.21 -12.84 -7.16
N ASP A 62 8.08 -11.54 -6.91
CA ASP A 62 8.70 -10.49 -7.72
C ASP A 62 9.93 -9.88 -7.02
N PRO A 63 11.15 -10.29 -7.41
CA PRO A 63 12.38 -9.78 -6.79
C PRO A 63 12.59 -8.28 -7.02
N TYR A 64 12.05 -7.69 -8.08
CA TYR A 64 12.18 -6.24 -8.34
C TYR A 64 11.33 -5.44 -7.36
N ARG A 65 10.17 -5.96 -6.99
CA ARG A 65 9.27 -5.34 -6.04
C ARG A 65 9.83 -5.38 -4.63
N ALA A 66 10.38 -6.52 -4.20
CA ALA A 66 11.13 -6.64 -2.95
C ALA A 66 12.35 -5.70 -2.91
N ARG A 67 13.15 -5.69 -3.97
CA ARG A 67 14.34 -4.83 -4.10
C ARG A 67 14.01 -3.35 -3.98
N THR A 68 12.93 -2.90 -4.63
CA THR A 68 12.47 -1.52 -4.55
C THR A 68 12.09 -1.13 -3.13
N LEU A 69 11.39 -2.03 -2.40
CA LEU A 69 11.03 -1.78 -1.01
C LEU A 69 12.25 -1.68 -0.10
N VAL A 70 13.16 -2.65 -0.16
CA VAL A 70 14.43 -2.65 0.60
C VAL A 70 15.25 -1.39 0.30
N ASN A 71 15.38 -1.02 -0.97
CA ASN A 71 16.10 0.20 -1.36
C ASN A 71 15.47 1.45 -0.75
N SER A 72 14.14 1.55 -0.77
CA SER A 72 13.45 2.72 -0.19
C SER A 72 13.72 2.85 1.31
N GLU A 73 13.76 1.73 2.03
CA GLU A 73 14.05 1.73 3.46
C GLU A 73 15.52 2.09 3.76
N LEU A 74 16.46 1.51 3.02
CA LEU A 74 17.88 1.84 3.14
C LEU A 74 18.14 3.31 2.82
N ILE A 75 17.47 3.87 1.81
CA ILE A 75 17.55 5.29 1.48
C ILE A 75 17.07 6.16 2.64
N LEU A 76 15.97 5.80 3.32
CA LEU A 76 15.50 6.55 4.50
C LEU A 76 16.53 6.49 5.64
N LYS A 77 17.10 5.32 5.93
CA LYS A 77 18.14 5.14 6.95
C LYS A 77 19.39 5.97 6.64
N ILE A 78 19.87 5.91 5.39
CA ILE A 78 21.04 6.70 4.94
C ILE A 78 20.76 8.20 5.03
N ASN A 79 19.58 8.66 4.58
CA ASN A 79 19.22 10.07 4.65
C ASN A 79 19.16 10.58 6.09
N LEU A 80 18.63 9.79 7.04
CA LEU A 80 18.64 10.16 8.45
C LEU A 80 20.07 10.34 8.99
N ASN A 81 20.97 9.40 8.68
CA ASN A 81 22.37 9.50 9.05
C ASN A 81 23.04 10.72 8.40
N LEU A 82 22.78 10.99 7.11
CA LEU A 82 23.29 12.17 6.42
C LEU A 82 22.80 13.47 7.05
N ILE A 83 21.53 13.54 7.45
CA ILE A 83 20.99 14.71 8.17
C ILE A 83 21.75 14.90 9.47
N GLN A 84 21.96 13.85 10.27
CA GLN A 84 22.72 13.94 11.53
C GLN A 84 24.15 14.45 11.31
N LEU A 85 24.86 13.91 10.32
CA LEU A 85 26.22 14.34 9.98
C LEU A 85 26.24 15.79 9.50
N THR A 86 25.26 16.18 8.69
CA THR A 86 25.12 17.56 8.17
C THR A 86 24.82 18.53 9.30
N THR A 87 23.94 18.18 10.25
CA THR A 87 23.65 19.00 11.43
C THR A 87 24.91 19.24 12.25
N LYS A 88 25.72 18.20 12.50
CA LYS A 88 26.99 18.34 13.22
C LYS A 88 27.99 19.23 12.48
N LEU A 89 28.10 19.04 11.18
CA LEU A 89 28.96 19.85 10.33
C LEU A 89 28.57 21.34 10.39
N VAL A 90 27.27 21.64 10.34
CA VAL A 90 26.76 23.03 10.44
C VAL A 90 26.95 23.61 11.83
N SER A 91 26.87 22.79 12.88
CA SER A 91 27.11 23.20 14.28
C SER A 91 28.59 23.30 14.67
N ASP A 92 29.53 23.07 13.73
CA ASP A 92 30.98 22.96 13.98
C ASP A 92 31.34 21.91 15.04
N GLU A 93 30.48 20.90 15.20
CA GLU A 93 30.70 19.77 16.10
C GLU A 93 31.60 18.73 15.42
N LYS A 94 32.74 18.43 16.05
CA LYS A 94 33.63 17.36 15.58
C LYS A 94 33.00 16.00 15.81
N LEU A 95 33.12 15.12 14.82
CA LEU A 95 32.74 13.72 14.96
C LEU A 95 33.63 13.03 15.99
N GLY A 96 33.00 12.36 16.97
CA GLY A 96 33.70 11.54 17.94
C GLY A 96 34.34 10.31 17.27
N PRO A 97 35.41 9.75 17.86
CA PRO A 97 36.04 8.52 17.35
C PRO A 97 35.05 7.35 17.24
N ASP A 98 34.13 7.21 18.20
CA ASP A 98 33.09 6.17 18.18
C ASP A 98 32.09 6.36 17.03
N GLU A 99 31.77 7.61 16.68
CA GLU A 99 30.83 7.93 15.60
C GLU A 99 31.47 7.64 14.25
N ILE A 100 32.76 7.98 14.09
CA ILE A 100 33.54 7.63 12.91
C ILE A 100 33.59 6.11 12.75
N GLN A 101 33.77 5.37 13.84
CA GLN A 101 33.77 3.91 13.79
C GLN A 101 32.40 3.35 13.38
N LYS A 102 31.31 3.91 13.92
CA LYS A 102 29.93 3.52 13.52
C LYS A 102 29.66 3.78 12.05
N ILE A 103 30.07 4.94 11.52
CA ILE A 103 29.91 5.28 10.10
C ILE A 103 30.66 4.28 9.22
N LYS A 104 31.91 3.96 9.57
CA LYS A 104 32.71 2.96 8.85
C LYS A 104 32.10 1.56 8.90
N ALA A 105 31.54 1.17 10.04
CA ALA A 105 30.85 -0.11 10.18
C ALA A 105 29.61 -0.17 9.28
N LEU A 106 28.78 0.88 9.28
CA LEU A 106 27.61 0.98 8.41
C LEU A 106 27.99 0.98 6.92
N GLN A 107 29.08 1.65 6.55
CA GLN A 107 29.60 1.64 5.18
C GLN A 107 30.00 0.22 4.76
N ASN A 108 30.80 -0.47 5.57
CA ASN A 108 31.24 -1.84 5.28
C ASN A 108 30.06 -2.82 5.17
N GLU A 109 29.07 -2.67 6.06
CA GLU A 109 27.84 -3.48 6.01
C GLU A 109 27.08 -3.25 4.69
N LEU A 110 26.93 -1.98 4.27
CA LEU A 110 26.27 -1.63 3.03
C LEU A 110 27.02 -2.13 1.79
N GLU A 111 28.35 -1.99 1.77
CA GLU A 111 29.21 -2.50 0.69
C GLU A 111 29.09 -4.02 0.57
N THR A 112 29.20 -4.74 1.69
CA THR A 112 29.01 -6.20 1.73
C THR A 112 27.61 -6.59 1.23
N PHE A 113 26.58 -5.87 1.69
CA PHE A 113 25.21 -6.12 1.26
C PHE A 113 25.02 -5.89 -0.25
N ILE A 114 25.66 -4.87 -0.84
CA ILE A 114 25.58 -4.60 -2.28
C ILE A 114 26.31 -5.68 -3.08
N ASP A 115 27.50 -6.08 -2.64
CA ASP A 115 28.35 -7.06 -3.34
C ASP A 115 27.73 -8.47 -3.35
N GLU A 116 27.17 -8.89 -2.22
CA GLU A 116 26.51 -10.19 -2.11
C GLU A 116 25.14 -10.22 -2.81
N ARG A 117 24.52 -9.06 -3.08
CA ARG A 117 23.14 -8.95 -3.54
C ARG A 117 22.97 -9.20 -5.03
N THR A 118 22.12 -10.18 -5.34
CA THR A 118 21.78 -10.57 -6.71
C THR A 118 20.26 -10.73 -6.83
N LEU A 119 19.70 -10.54 -8.03
CA LEU A 119 18.25 -10.70 -8.23
C LEU A 119 17.75 -12.13 -8.00
N LYS A 120 18.66 -13.11 -8.00
CA LYS A 120 18.34 -14.53 -7.79
C LYS A 120 18.38 -14.92 -6.32
N ASN A 121 19.12 -14.19 -5.49
CA ASN A 121 19.21 -14.51 -4.08
C ASN A 121 18.08 -13.85 -3.27
N LYS A 122 17.74 -14.47 -2.15
CA LYS A 122 16.64 -14.02 -1.28
C LYS A 122 17.10 -13.04 -0.20
N LEU A 123 18.20 -12.31 -0.43
CA LEU A 123 18.75 -11.37 0.55
C LEU A 123 17.78 -10.24 0.85
N ASP A 124 17.07 -9.73 -0.16
CA ASP A 124 16.05 -8.70 0.00
C ASP A 124 14.88 -9.17 0.89
N LEU A 125 14.39 -10.40 0.66
CA LEU A 125 13.34 -10.99 1.49
C LEU A 125 13.80 -11.24 2.92
N LYS A 126 15.06 -11.69 3.09
CA LYS A 126 15.66 -11.90 4.42
C LYS A 126 15.77 -10.58 5.20
N TYR A 127 16.20 -9.52 4.53
CA TYR A 127 16.26 -8.18 5.11
C TYR A 127 14.88 -7.73 5.60
N LEU A 128 13.85 -7.81 4.73
CA LEU A 128 12.48 -7.41 5.07
C LEU A 128 11.93 -8.17 6.29
N ARG A 129 12.09 -9.50 6.33
CA ARG A 129 11.65 -10.33 7.46
C ARG A 129 12.34 -9.99 8.78
N THR A 130 13.62 -9.62 8.71
CA THR A 130 14.40 -9.24 9.90
C THR A 130 13.88 -7.92 10.48
N GLU A 131 13.56 -6.96 9.62
CA GLU A 131 13.05 -5.63 10.03
C GLU A 131 11.59 -5.67 10.49
N THR A 132 10.73 -6.50 9.89
CA THR A 132 9.32 -6.63 10.30
C THR A 132 9.09 -7.50 11.54
N GLN A 133 10.14 -8.14 12.07
CA GLN A 133 10.06 -9.13 13.16
C GLN A 133 9.09 -10.30 12.89
N GLU A 134 8.76 -10.55 11.63
CA GLU A 134 8.00 -11.74 11.23
C GLU A 134 8.95 -12.94 11.26
N LYS A 135 8.86 -13.73 12.34
CA LYS A 135 9.52 -15.05 12.44
C LYS A 135 8.91 -16.05 11.48
#